data_AF-A0A800DST2-F1
#
_entry.id   AF-A0A800DST2-F1
#
_cell.length_a   1.000
_cell.length_b   1.000
_cell.length_c   1.000
_cell.angle_alpha   90.00
_cell.angle_beta   90.00
_cell.angle_gamma   90.00
#
_symmetry.space_group_name_H-M   'P 1'
#
loop_
_entity.id
_entity.type
_entity.pdbx_description
1 polymer ?
#
loop_
_entity_poly.entity_id
_entity_poly.type
_entity_poly.pdbx_seq_one_letter_code
_entity_poly.pdbx_strand_id
1 'polypeptide(L)'
;MAQHQVNYAASGGLPVAYLHKTECIADRMFVRAVSAALESGEINSERFYRFDDYETMSLFRSLQGYTGDIFKRLYRRQLFKSLWRGKTDTISRDMVNRLISLRKKPQRHIEFENYLADYFNIPHGYLLFDIQMAPSVDIRDSPRIIPEIYISEHGDIKRIDEISRLAESLSDAIWDHWFCALYTAPEYRKILSDKIIDMPEIIEDGLP
;
A
#
# COMPACT_ATOMS: atom_id res chain seq x y z
N MET A 1 -16.11 -7.33 -29.08
CA MET A 1 -17.02 -6.71 -28.08
C MET A 1 -16.85 -7.31 -26.68
N ALA A 2 -16.81 -8.63 -26.51
CA ALA A 2 -16.62 -9.25 -25.18
C ALA A 2 -15.28 -8.90 -24.49
N GLN A 3 -14.19 -8.77 -25.25
CA GLN A 3 -12.85 -8.50 -24.70
C GLN A 3 -12.67 -7.10 -24.09
N HIS A 4 -13.39 -6.09 -24.60
CA HIS A 4 -13.32 -4.72 -24.06
C HIS A 4 -13.92 -4.62 -22.66
N GLN A 5 -14.85 -5.50 -22.30
CA GLN A 5 -15.47 -5.50 -20.97
C GLN A 5 -14.53 -6.04 -19.88
N VAL A 6 -13.58 -6.92 -20.22
CA VAL A 6 -12.67 -7.54 -19.24
C VAL A 6 -11.65 -6.53 -18.69
N ASN A 7 -11.04 -5.71 -19.56
CA ASN A 7 -10.08 -4.69 -19.14
C ASN A 7 -10.76 -3.53 -18.39
N TYR A 8 -11.99 -3.18 -18.76
CA TYR A 8 -12.77 -2.15 -18.08
C TYR A 8 -13.22 -2.58 -16.68
N ALA A 9 -13.58 -3.87 -16.50
CA ALA A 9 -13.93 -4.42 -15.20
C ALA A 9 -12.74 -4.49 -14.25
N ALA A 10 -11.54 -4.85 -14.74
CA ALA A 10 -10.32 -4.89 -13.94
C ALA A 10 -9.86 -3.48 -13.52
N SER A 11 -9.79 -2.54 -14.47
CA SER A 11 -9.36 -1.15 -14.19
C SER A 11 -10.37 -0.34 -13.39
N GLY A 12 -11.68 -0.54 -13.59
CA GLY A 12 -12.73 0.13 -12.83
C GLY A 12 -13.01 -0.47 -11.45
N GLY A 13 -12.77 -1.78 -11.26
CA GLY A 13 -13.00 -2.47 -9.98
C GLY A 13 -11.90 -2.23 -8.94
N LEU A 14 -10.64 -2.07 -9.39
CA LEU A 14 -9.48 -1.87 -8.51
C LEU A 14 -9.58 -0.58 -7.65
N PRO A 15 -9.90 0.60 -8.20
CA PRO A 15 -10.07 1.82 -7.40
C PRO A 15 -11.24 1.75 -6.42
N VAL A 16 -12.31 1.05 -6.78
CA VAL A 16 -13.61 1.09 -6.06
C VAL A 16 -13.65 0.13 -4.88
N ALA A 17 -13.03 -1.04 -5.00
CA ALA A 17 -12.92 -2.00 -3.91
C ALA A 17 -11.51 -2.01 -3.32
N TYR A 18 -10.52 -2.46 -4.10
CA TYR A 18 -9.19 -2.84 -3.59
C TYR A 18 -8.28 -1.67 -3.19
N LEU A 19 -8.47 -0.48 -3.76
CA LEU A 19 -7.74 0.74 -3.39
C LEU A 19 -8.61 1.70 -2.57
N HIS A 20 -9.72 1.20 -2.01
CA HIS A 20 -10.55 2.02 -1.15
C HIS A 20 -9.79 2.38 0.12
N LYS A 21 -9.72 3.69 0.42
CA LYS A 21 -8.91 4.24 1.53
C LYS A 21 -9.04 3.49 2.85
N THR A 22 -10.24 3.03 3.18
CA THR A 22 -10.52 2.34 4.45
C THR A 22 -9.89 0.95 4.49
N GLU A 23 -9.87 0.24 3.36
CA GLU A 23 -9.24 -1.06 3.22
C GLU A 23 -7.72 -0.93 3.27
N CYS A 24 -7.14 0.02 2.53
CA CYS A 24 -5.70 0.27 2.58
C CYS A 24 -5.20 0.61 3.99
N ILE A 25 -5.94 1.43 4.75
CA ILE A 25 -5.57 1.76 6.13
C ILE A 25 -5.64 0.51 7.02
N ALA A 26 -6.71 -0.28 6.91
CA ALA A 26 -6.86 -1.49 7.72
C ALA A 26 -5.78 -2.54 7.39
N ASP A 27 -5.48 -2.74 6.09
CA ASP A 27 -4.41 -3.59 5.61
C ASP A 27 -3.06 -3.16 6.17
N ARG A 28 -2.71 -1.87 6.06
CA ARG A 28 -1.44 -1.35 6.61
C ARG A 28 -1.32 -1.52 8.12
N MET A 29 -2.38 -1.22 8.86
CA MET A 29 -2.41 -1.44 10.31
C MET A 29 -2.20 -2.92 10.64
N PHE A 30 -2.87 -3.81 9.92
CA PHE A 30 -2.76 -5.25 10.13
C PHE A 30 -1.35 -5.76 9.81
N VAL A 31 -0.83 -5.47 8.61
CA VAL A 31 0.50 -5.91 8.17
C VAL A 31 1.57 -5.40 9.14
N ARG A 32 1.54 -4.12 9.53
CA ARG A 32 2.53 -3.58 10.47
C ARG A 32 2.46 -4.25 11.85
N ALA A 33 1.26 -4.49 12.38
CA ALA A 33 1.09 -5.15 13.67
C ALA A 33 1.54 -6.61 13.63
N VAL A 34 1.24 -7.35 12.55
CA VAL A 34 1.72 -8.73 12.36
C VAL A 34 3.24 -8.75 12.24
N SER A 35 3.85 -7.86 11.46
CA SER A 35 5.30 -7.75 11.36
C SER A 35 5.94 -7.47 12.73
N ALA A 36 5.41 -6.51 13.50
CA ALA A 36 5.91 -6.22 14.83
C ALA A 36 5.77 -7.41 15.79
N ALA A 37 4.67 -8.15 15.72
CA ALA A 37 4.43 -9.32 16.55
C ALA A 37 5.33 -10.52 16.18
N LEU A 38 5.68 -10.67 14.90
CA LEU A 38 6.67 -11.66 14.45
C LEU A 38 8.09 -11.26 14.89
N GLU A 39 8.46 -9.99 14.76
CA GLU A 39 9.76 -9.46 15.18
C GLU A 39 9.98 -9.56 16.70
N SER A 40 8.94 -9.31 17.50
CA SER A 40 8.98 -9.41 18.97
C SER A 40 8.90 -10.85 19.49
N GLY A 41 8.57 -11.81 18.62
CA GLY A 41 8.35 -13.21 18.99
C GLY A 41 7.01 -13.49 19.67
N GLU A 42 6.09 -12.51 19.71
CA GLU A 42 4.70 -12.71 20.18
C GLU A 42 3.93 -13.70 19.29
N ILE A 43 4.30 -13.80 18.02
CA ILE A 43 3.79 -14.77 17.05
C ILE A 43 4.95 -15.58 16.49
N ASN A 44 4.76 -16.90 16.36
CA ASN A 44 5.69 -17.78 15.66
C ASN A 44 5.31 -17.90 14.18
N SER A 45 6.23 -17.57 13.27
CA SER A 45 6.02 -17.64 11.81
C SER A 45 5.68 -19.04 11.30
N GLU A 46 6.27 -20.11 11.85
CA GLU A 46 6.00 -21.51 11.50
C GLU A 46 4.60 -21.98 11.93
N ARG A 47 3.95 -21.23 12.80
CA ARG A 47 2.59 -21.50 13.24
C ARG A 47 1.58 -20.61 12.53
N PHE A 48 1.93 -19.34 12.32
CA PHE A 48 1.05 -18.33 11.76
C PHE A 48 0.56 -18.67 10.36
N TYR A 49 1.38 -19.26 9.48
CA TYR A 49 0.94 -19.62 8.11
C TYR A 49 -0.19 -20.65 8.07
N ARG A 50 -0.46 -21.35 9.17
CA ARG A 50 -1.53 -22.36 9.28
C ARG A 50 -2.81 -21.78 9.86
N PHE A 51 -2.80 -20.52 10.30
CA PHE A 51 -3.94 -19.93 10.97
C PHE A 51 -5.08 -19.67 9.99
N ASP A 52 -6.28 -20.06 10.38
CA ASP A 52 -7.51 -19.55 9.80
C ASP A 52 -7.93 -18.21 10.46
N ASP A 53 -9.03 -17.63 9.99
CA ASP A 53 -9.57 -16.38 10.53
C ASP A 53 -9.90 -16.49 12.03
N TYR A 54 -10.37 -17.65 12.49
CA TYR A 54 -10.74 -17.86 13.88
C TYR A 54 -9.51 -17.92 14.79
N GLU A 55 -8.48 -18.68 14.41
CA GLU A 55 -7.21 -18.78 15.11
C GLU A 55 -6.52 -17.42 15.16
N THR A 56 -6.53 -16.71 14.04
CA THR A 56 -6.01 -15.34 13.91
C THR A 56 -6.71 -14.40 14.89
N MET A 57 -8.05 -14.41 14.91
CA MET A 57 -8.83 -13.60 15.86
C MET A 57 -8.63 -13.98 17.32
N SER A 58 -8.46 -15.27 17.61
CA SER A 58 -8.19 -15.77 18.95
C SER A 58 -6.82 -15.32 19.46
N LEU A 59 -5.79 -15.44 18.62
CA LEU A 59 -4.45 -14.94 18.89
C LEU A 59 -4.49 -13.44 19.21
N PHE A 60 -5.12 -12.64 18.36
CA PHE A 60 -5.17 -11.18 18.51
C PHE A 60 -5.80 -10.72 19.82
N ARG A 61 -6.77 -11.48 20.35
CA ARG A 61 -7.40 -11.19 21.64
C ARG A 61 -6.46 -11.42 22.82
N SER A 62 -5.43 -12.25 22.65
CA SER A 62 -4.45 -12.57 23.69
C SER A 62 -3.26 -11.59 23.75
N LEU A 63 -2.96 -10.94 22.63
CA LEU A 63 -1.86 -9.98 22.50
C LEU A 63 -2.07 -8.72 23.36
N GLN A 64 -0.96 -8.15 23.84
CA GLN A 64 -0.95 -6.95 24.68
C GLN A 64 0.02 -5.91 24.09
N GLY A 65 0.15 -4.76 24.75
CA GLY A 65 1.02 -3.68 24.25
C GLY A 65 0.56 -3.13 22.91
N TYR A 66 1.52 -2.78 22.04
CA TYR A 66 1.27 -2.18 20.74
C TYR A 66 0.44 -3.09 19.81
N THR A 67 0.87 -4.34 19.61
CA THR A 67 0.21 -5.31 18.73
C THR A 67 -1.24 -5.53 19.16
N GLY A 68 -1.45 -5.74 20.46
CA GLY A 68 -2.78 -5.87 21.06
C GLY A 68 -3.66 -4.62 20.91
N ASP A 69 -3.09 -3.41 21.01
CA ASP A 69 -3.82 -2.16 20.74
C ASP A 69 -4.29 -2.08 19.28
N ILE A 70 -3.38 -2.30 18.32
CA ILE A 70 -3.71 -2.24 16.90
C ILE A 70 -4.79 -3.26 16.52
N PHE A 71 -4.71 -4.50 17.03
CA PHE A 71 -5.75 -5.49 16.77
C PHE A 71 -7.10 -5.15 17.41
N LYS A 72 -7.10 -4.58 18.63
CA LYS A 72 -8.34 -4.07 19.24
C LYS A 72 -8.96 -2.95 18.40
N ARG A 73 -8.13 -2.06 17.85
CA ARG A 73 -8.59 -1.00 16.94
C ARG A 73 -9.19 -1.58 15.66
N LEU A 74 -8.52 -2.53 15.01
CA LEU A 74 -9.03 -3.21 13.83
C LEU A 74 -10.38 -3.88 14.11
N TYR A 75 -10.48 -4.63 15.21
CA TYR A 75 -11.72 -5.29 15.63
C TYR A 75 -12.87 -4.29 15.88
N ARG A 76 -12.56 -3.15 16.50
CA ARG A 76 -13.54 -2.08 16.80
C ARG A 76 -13.73 -1.10 15.64
N ARG A 77 -13.10 -1.34 14.47
CA ARG A 77 -13.07 -0.42 13.32
C ARG A 77 -12.58 1.00 13.68
N GLN A 78 -11.71 1.11 14.67
CA GLN A 78 -11.06 2.36 15.08
C GLN A 78 -9.79 2.58 14.26
N LEU A 79 -9.97 2.70 12.95
CA LEU A 79 -8.87 2.83 12.01
C LEU A 79 -8.11 4.15 12.17
N PHE A 80 -6.85 4.11 11.77
CA PHE A 80 -6.03 5.29 11.57
C PHE A 80 -6.68 6.25 10.56
N LYS A 81 -6.20 7.49 10.54
CA LYS A 81 -6.68 8.55 9.66
C LYS A 81 -5.59 8.91 8.66
N SER A 82 -6.02 9.13 7.42
CA SER A 82 -5.15 9.68 6.38
C SER A 82 -4.88 11.16 6.66
N LEU A 83 -3.60 11.52 6.54
CA LEU A 83 -3.09 12.86 6.77
C LEU A 83 -2.60 13.50 5.49
N TRP A 84 -1.83 12.74 4.73
CA TRP A 84 -1.27 13.17 3.47
C TRP A 84 -1.45 12.05 2.44
N ARG A 85 -1.59 12.46 1.18
CA ARG A 85 -1.66 11.56 0.05
C ARG A 85 -0.91 12.19 -1.12
N GLY A 86 0.19 11.57 -1.51
CA GLY A 86 0.94 11.90 -2.72
C GLY A 86 0.43 11.09 -3.88
N LYS A 87 0.16 11.76 -4.98
CA LYS A 87 -0.19 11.20 -6.29
C LYS A 87 0.87 11.58 -7.31
N THR A 88 0.86 10.90 -8.46
CA THR A 88 1.79 11.13 -9.58
C THR A 88 1.83 12.56 -10.09
N ASP A 89 0.78 13.35 -9.90
CA ASP A 89 0.68 14.78 -10.24
C ASP A 89 1.25 15.73 -9.16
N THR A 90 1.43 15.23 -7.93
CA THR A 90 1.88 16.04 -6.77
C THR A 90 3.34 15.81 -6.37
N ILE A 91 3.95 14.70 -6.81
CA ILE A 91 5.34 14.36 -6.46
C ILE A 91 6.14 14.03 -7.71
N SER A 92 7.45 14.25 -7.67
CA SER A 92 8.32 14.07 -8.84
C SER A 92 8.37 12.61 -9.29
N ARG A 93 8.58 12.38 -10.59
CA ARG A 93 8.70 11.02 -11.15
C ARG A 93 9.87 10.24 -10.54
N ASP A 94 10.97 10.94 -10.21
CA ASP A 94 12.11 10.35 -9.50
C ASP A 94 11.70 9.84 -8.11
N MET A 95 10.98 10.68 -7.34
CA MET A 95 10.43 10.30 -6.04
C MET A 95 9.50 9.09 -6.14
N VAL A 96 8.60 9.04 -7.14
CA VAL A 96 7.73 7.88 -7.39
C VAL A 96 8.56 6.60 -7.57
N ASN A 97 9.61 6.64 -8.39
CA ASN A 97 10.47 5.48 -8.63
C ASN A 97 11.22 5.03 -7.37
N ARG A 98 11.73 5.99 -6.57
CA ARG A 98 12.38 5.71 -5.28
C ARG A 98 11.41 5.09 -4.29
N LEU A 99 10.18 5.58 -4.20
CA LEU A 99 9.11 5.04 -3.36
C LEU A 99 8.73 3.61 -3.76
N ILE A 100 8.53 3.35 -5.05
CA ILE A 100 8.26 2.00 -5.56
C ILE A 100 9.41 1.05 -5.21
N SER A 101 10.65 1.53 -5.30
CA SER A 101 11.84 0.77 -4.94
C SER A 101 11.93 0.50 -3.43
N LEU A 102 11.56 1.48 -2.60
CA LEU A 102 11.49 1.35 -1.15
C LEU A 102 10.46 0.29 -0.73
N ARG A 103 9.29 0.27 -1.37
CA ARG A 103 8.23 -0.72 -1.11
C ARG A 103 8.73 -2.16 -1.24
N LYS A 104 9.66 -2.43 -2.16
CA LYS A 104 10.26 -3.77 -2.37
C LYS A 104 11.26 -4.18 -1.28
N LYS A 105 11.57 -3.29 -0.34
CA LYS A 105 12.57 -3.48 0.74
C LYS A 105 11.90 -3.32 2.11
N PRO A 106 11.25 -4.36 2.67
CA PRO A 106 10.45 -4.25 3.89
C PRO A 106 11.19 -3.62 5.07
N GLN A 107 12.45 -4.01 5.29
CA GLN A 107 13.24 -3.47 6.39
C GLN A 107 13.49 -1.96 6.25
N ARG A 108 13.89 -1.50 5.05
CA ARG A 108 14.09 -0.07 4.77
C ARG A 108 12.80 0.72 4.85
N HIS A 109 11.69 0.10 4.46
CA HIS A 109 10.37 0.73 4.57
C HIS A 109 10.00 0.97 6.04
N ILE A 110 10.25 0.01 6.93
CA ILE A 110 10.03 0.16 8.37
C ILE A 110 10.98 1.23 8.95
N GLU A 111 12.25 1.23 8.56
CA GLU A 111 13.21 2.28 8.96
C GLU A 111 12.73 3.68 8.56
N PHE A 112 12.18 3.82 7.35
CA PHE A 112 11.61 5.06 6.86
C PHE A 112 10.36 5.49 7.66
N GLU A 113 9.46 4.55 8.00
CA GLU A 113 8.33 4.83 8.89
C GLU A 113 8.79 5.31 10.27
N ASN A 114 9.82 4.68 10.84
CA ASN A 114 10.37 5.06 12.13
C ASN A 114 11.05 6.44 12.08
N TYR A 115 11.78 6.75 11.00
CA TYR A 115 12.33 8.08 10.76
C TYR A 115 11.23 9.16 10.76
N LEU A 116 10.13 8.92 10.03
CA LEU A 116 9.00 9.84 10.01
C LEU A 116 8.36 9.94 11.41
N ALA A 117 8.19 8.82 12.11
CA ALA A 117 7.64 8.79 13.46
C ALA A 117 8.49 9.63 14.43
N ASP A 118 9.83 9.50 14.37
CA ASP A 118 10.77 10.28 15.16
C ASP A 118 10.70 11.78 14.82
N TYR A 119 10.66 12.12 13.53
CA TYR A 119 10.53 13.49 13.05
C TYR A 119 9.27 14.19 13.60
N PHE A 120 8.16 13.45 13.72
CA PHE A 120 6.90 13.95 14.25
C PHE A 120 6.68 13.68 15.74
N ASN A 121 7.66 13.08 16.43
CA ASN A 121 7.57 12.67 17.83
C ASN A 121 6.33 11.82 18.13
N ILE A 122 6.06 10.84 17.26
CA ILE A 122 4.98 9.87 17.38
C ILE A 122 5.58 8.50 17.70
N PRO A 123 4.96 7.70 18.59
CA PRO A 123 5.46 6.37 18.87
C PRO A 123 5.53 5.49 17.61
N HIS A 124 6.60 4.71 17.48
CA HIS A 124 6.80 3.81 16.35
C HIS A 124 5.60 2.88 16.15
N GLY A 125 5.20 2.69 14.89
CA GLY A 125 4.00 1.92 14.53
C GLY A 125 2.67 2.69 14.58
N TYR A 126 2.62 3.87 15.21
CA TYR A 126 1.42 4.74 15.18
C TYR A 126 1.42 5.76 14.04
N LEU A 127 2.47 5.75 13.22
CA LEU A 127 2.57 6.45 11.95
C LEU A 127 2.97 5.40 10.91
N LEU A 128 2.13 5.27 9.88
CA LEU A 128 2.29 4.29 8.80
C LEU A 128 2.43 5.03 7.49
N PHE A 129 3.38 4.58 6.68
CA PHE A 129 3.58 5.10 5.35
C PHE A 129 3.18 4.02 4.35
N ASP A 130 2.25 4.34 3.47
CA ASP A 130 1.64 3.39 2.56
C ASP A 130 2.04 3.72 1.14
N ILE A 131 2.82 2.83 0.53
CA ILE A 131 3.20 2.92 -0.88
C ILE A 131 2.36 1.91 -1.65
N GLN A 132 1.47 2.40 -2.51
CA GLN A 132 0.66 1.53 -3.35
C GLN A 132 1.52 0.86 -4.41
N MET A 133 1.04 -0.30 -4.85
CA MET A 133 1.70 -1.06 -5.90
C MET A 133 1.75 -0.24 -7.18
N ALA A 134 2.94 -0.14 -7.77
CA ALA A 134 3.08 0.43 -9.09
C ALA A 134 2.19 -0.37 -10.06
N PRO A 135 1.44 0.30 -10.94
CA PRO A 135 0.85 -0.33 -12.11
C PRO A 135 1.98 -0.92 -12.96
N SER A 136 2.31 -2.19 -12.75
CA SER A 136 3.35 -2.89 -13.49
C SER A 136 2.78 -4.02 -14.30
N VAL A 137 3.43 -4.24 -15.43
CA VAL A 137 3.14 -5.30 -16.39
C VAL A 137 3.86 -6.61 -16.01
N ASP A 138 4.91 -6.51 -15.18
CA ASP A 138 5.73 -7.66 -14.74
C ASP A 138 5.02 -8.53 -13.69
N ILE A 139 4.92 -9.81 -14.03
CA ILE A 139 4.27 -10.92 -13.32
C ILE A 139 4.97 -11.33 -12.03
N ARG A 140 6.26 -10.99 -11.87
CA ARG A 140 7.09 -11.54 -10.79
C ARG A 140 6.86 -10.87 -9.44
N ASP A 141 6.34 -9.64 -9.43
CA ASP A 141 6.30 -8.79 -8.24
C ASP A 141 4.88 -8.32 -7.84
N SER A 142 3.83 -8.62 -8.62
CA SER A 142 2.52 -7.96 -8.47
C SER A 142 1.34 -8.77 -9.04
N PRO A 143 0.18 -8.92 -8.34
CA PRO A 143 -1.09 -9.20 -9.00
C PRO A 143 -1.31 -8.18 -10.13
N ARG A 144 -1.35 -8.68 -11.37
CA ARG A 144 -1.44 -7.86 -12.60
C ARG A 144 -2.57 -6.84 -12.49
N ILE A 145 -2.22 -5.58 -12.32
CA ILE A 145 -3.16 -4.46 -12.47
C ILE A 145 -3.47 -4.25 -13.96
N ILE A 146 -2.48 -4.53 -14.83
CA ILE A 146 -2.60 -4.52 -16.29
C ILE A 146 -2.29 -5.94 -16.78
N PRO A 147 -3.27 -6.67 -17.35
CA PRO A 147 -3.00 -7.98 -17.93
C PRO A 147 -2.10 -7.86 -19.17
N GLU A 148 -1.00 -8.63 -19.22
CA GLU A 148 -0.22 -8.81 -20.46
C GLU A 148 -1.04 -9.65 -21.43
N ILE A 149 -1.79 -8.98 -22.29
CA ILE A 149 -2.56 -9.64 -23.34
C ILE A 149 -1.72 -9.58 -24.61
N TYR A 150 -1.35 -10.76 -25.10
CA TYR A 150 -0.69 -10.92 -26.38
C TYR A 150 -1.71 -11.37 -27.42
N ILE A 151 -1.63 -10.78 -28.61
CA ILE A 151 -2.46 -11.14 -29.76
C ILE A 151 -1.52 -11.74 -30.80
N SER A 152 -1.90 -12.91 -31.32
CA SER A 152 -1.24 -13.51 -32.47
C SER A 152 -1.98 -13.09 -33.74
N GLU A 153 -1.31 -12.36 -34.60
CA GLU A 153 -1.84 -11.96 -35.92
C GLU A 153 -0.80 -12.32 -36.97
N HIS A 154 -1.19 -13.12 -37.97
CA HIS A 154 -0.31 -13.57 -39.06
C HIS A 154 1.03 -14.23 -38.62
N GLY A 155 1.07 -14.86 -37.45
CA GLY A 155 2.26 -15.53 -36.93
C GLY A 155 3.15 -14.63 -36.05
N ASP A 156 2.91 -13.32 -36.02
CA ASP A 156 3.56 -12.41 -35.09
C ASP A 156 2.78 -12.34 -33.77
N ILE A 157 3.51 -12.31 -32.65
CA ILE A 157 2.95 -12.11 -31.32
C ILE A 157 3.25 -10.66 -30.91
N LYS A 158 2.19 -9.87 -30.71
CA LYS A 158 2.29 -8.45 -30.29
C LYS A 158 1.46 -8.22 -29.03
N ARG A 159 1.88 -7.27 -28.20
CA ARG A 159 1.07 -6.90 -27.02
C ARG A 159 -0.11 -6.03 -27.43
N ILE A 160 -1.20 -6.13 -26.67
CA ILE A 160 -2.43 -5.40 -26.98
C ILE A 160 -2.25 -3.87 -26.94
N ASP A 161 -1.40 -3.37 -26.06
CA ASP A 161 -1.10 -1.94 -25.91
C ASP A 161 -0.17 -1.41 -27.01
N GLU A 162 0.62 -2.28 -27.66
CA GLU A 162 1.41 -1.91 -28.85
C GLU A 162 0.55 -1.68 -30.09
N ILE A 163 -0.64 -2.30 -30.14
CA ILE A 163 -1.52 -2.28 -31.31
C ILE A 163 -2.85 -1.55 -31.09
N SER A 164 -3.20 -1.23 -29.84
CA SER A 164 -4.45 -0.57 -29.48
C SER A 164 -4.21 0.66 -28.63
N ARG A 165 -4.46 1.84 -29.20
CA ARG A 165 -4.42 3.13 -28.50
C ARG A 165 -5.32 3.16 -27.26
N LEU A 166 -6.44 2.43 -27.29
CA LEU A 166 -7.32 2.34 -26.11
C LEU A 166 -6.67 1.58 -24.96
N ALA A 167 -5.90 0.52 -25.25
CA ALA A 167 -5.19 -0.24 -24.23
C ALA A 167 -3.97 0.51 -23.68
N GLU A 168 -3.29 1.28 -24.54
CA GLU A 168 -2.24 2.24 -24.15
C GLU A 168 -2.81 3.30 -23.21
N SER A 169 -3.86 4.01 -23.63
CA SER A 169 -4.50 5.06 -22.81
C SER A 169 -5.06 4.54 -21.48
N LEU A 170 -5.52 3.29 -21.44
CA LEU A 170 -5.99 2.67 -20.20
C LEU A 170 -4.83 2.36 -19.24
N SER A 171 -3.69 1.94 -19.76
CA SER A 171 -2.48 1.69 -18.97
C SER A 171 -1.99 2.97 -18.30
N ASP A 172 -2.03 4.09 -19.02
CA ASP A 172 -1.69 5.41 -18.49
C ASP A 172 -2.71 5.87 -17.43
N ALA A 173 -4.01 5.71 -17.69
CA ALA A 173 -5.07 6.12 -16.75
C ALA A 173 -5.00 5.39 -15.39
N ILE A 174 -4.43 4.19 -15.34
CA ILE A 174 -4.25 3.46 -14.07
C ILE A 174 -3.23 4.16 -13.18
N TRP A 175 -2.22 4.83 -13.75
CA TRP A 175 -1.26 5.62 -12.97
C TRP A 175 -1.90 6.81 -12.27
N ASP A 176 -3.02 7.34 -12.77
CA ASP A 176 -3.79 8.40 -12.09
C ASP A 176 -4.38 7.93 -10.75
N HIS A 177 -4.51 6.62 -10.57
CA HIS A 177 -4.98 6.00 -9.34
C HIS A 177 -3.84 5.58 -8.40
N TRP A 178 -2.59 5.62 -8.84
CA TRP A 178 -1.46 5.34 -7.97
C TRP A 178 -1.30 6.44 -6.92
N PHE A 179 -1.01 6.05 -5.68
CA PHE A 179 -0.71 6.99 -4.62
C PHE A 179 0.25 6.41 -3.58
N CYS A 180 0.89 7.29 -2.83
CA CYS A 180 1.40 6.98 -1.51
C CYS A 180 0.63 7.80 -0.46
N ALA A 181 0.60 7.34 0.79
CA ALA A 181 -0.18 8.01 1.82
C ALA A 181 0.44 7.86 3.21
N LEU A 182 0.19 8.85 4.06
CA LEU A 182 0.56 8.83 5.46
C LEU A 182 -0.69 8.61 6.32
N TYR A 183 -0.65 7.61 7.20
CA TYR A 183 -1.71 7.29 8.14
C TYR A 183 -1.21 7.42 9.58
N THR A 184 -2.05 7.92 10.48
CA THR A 184 -1.75 7.92 11.91
C THR A 184 -2.98 7.68 12.78
N ALA A 185 -2.78 7.32 14.04
CA ALA A 185 -3.86 7.20 15.00
C ALA A 185 -4.59 8.55 15.21
N PRO A 186 -5.93 8.55 15.37
CA PRO A 186 -6.72 9.77 15.50
C PRO A 186 -6.21 10.79 16.52
N GLU A 187 -5.64 10.32 17.62
CA GLU A 187 -5.04 11.11 18.70
C GLU A 187 -3.83 11.95 18.26
N TYR A 188 -3.03 11.48 17.29
CA TYR A 188 -1.84 12.18 16.80
C TYR A 188 -2.11 13.06 15.58
N ARG A 189 -3.32 13.02 15.04
CA ARG A 189 -3.70 13.76 13.82
C ARG A 189 -3.41 15.26 13.90
N LYS A 190 -3.61 15.88 15.08
CA LYS A 190 -3.40 17.32 15.27
C LYS A 190 -1.92 17.72 15.26
N ILE A 191 -1.02 16.82 15.66
CA ILE A 191 0.42 17.08 15.66
C ILE A 191 0.91 17.29 14.22
N LEU A 192 0.30 16.57 13.30
CA LEU A 192 0.70 16.51 11.90
C LEU A 192 0.01 17.54 11.01
N SER A 193 -1.13 18.11 11.42
CA SER A 193 -1.92 18.99 10.54
C SER A 193 -1.13 20.19 10.00
N ASP A 194 -0.23 20.72 10.82
CA ASP A 194 0.46 21.98 10.53
C ASP A 194 1.69 21.78 9.63
N LYS A 195 2.23 20.54 9.59
CA LYS A 195 3.43 20.16 8.84
C LYS A 195 3.15 19.38 7.55
N ILE A 196 1.87 19.16 7.22
CA ILE A 196 1.46 18.40 6.02
C ILE A 196 1.97 19.05 4.72
N ILE A 197 2.13 20.37 4.69
CA ILE A 197 2.55 21.14 3.51
C ILE A 197 3.96 20.74 3.08
N ASP A 198 4.86 20.52 4.04
CA ASP A 198 6.27 20.23 3.80
C ASP A 198 6.53 18.71 3.60
N MET A 199 5.46 17.89 3.60
CA MET A 199 5.58 16.43 3.51
C MET A 199 6.35 15.93 2.27
N PRO A 200 6.18 16.48 1.06
CA PRO A 200 6.98 16.05 -0.08
C PRO A 200 8.49 16.20 0.17
N GLU A 201 8.92 17.33 0.74
CA GLU A 201 10.33 17.61 1.05
C GLU A 201 10.85 16.68 2.15
N ILE A 202 10.07 16.50 3.23
CA ILE A 202 10.43 15.59 4.33
C ILE A 202 10.58 14.14 3.84
N ILE A 203 9.69 13.71 2.93
CA ILE A 203 9.78 12.38 2.30
C ILE A 203 11.04 12.31 1.45
N GLU A 204 11.32 13.33 0.63
CA GLU A 204 12.48 13.35 -0.25
C GLU A 204 13.80 13.21 0.52
N ASP A 205 13.92 13.96 1.62
CA ASP A 205 15.09 13.98 2.50
C ASP A 205 15.29 12.68 3.26
N GLY A 206 14.20 12.02 3.66
CA GLY A 206 14.25 10.75 4.39
C GLY A 206 14.39 9.52 3.52
N LEU A 207 14.17 9.63 2.20
CA LEU A 207 14.19 8.48 1.30
C LEU A 207 15.63 7.93 1.13
N PRO A 208 15.86 6.63 1.37
CA PRO A 208 17.18 6.00 1.30
C PRO A 208 17.64 5.63 -0.12
#